data_AF-A0AAE1FPZ1-F1
#
_entry.id   AF-A0AAE1FPZ1-F1
#
_cell.length_a   1.000
_cell.length_b   1.000
_cell.length_c   1.000
_cell.angle_alpha   90.00
_cell.angle_beta   90.00
_cell.angle_gamma   90.00
#
_symmetry.space_group_name_H-M   'P 1'
#
loop_
_entity.id
_entity.type
_entity.pdbx_description
1 polymer ?
#
loop_
_entity_poly.entity_id
_entity_poly.type
_entity_poly.pdbx_seq_one_letter_code
_entity_poly.pdbx_strand_id
1 'polypeptide(L)'
;MALPTPPLQDMPGHMALPTPPQQDTDEYYTDKLEMNSLLINNLKIQLYLTHVLNIDQQQKKKRGREARRWFVRSWIAQREQYGLYHKLLLHFQEHDLDFYRYYLRVDLAIFNEILQRITPRISRQDTNWRKAREPGLRLAITLRFMARP
;
A
#
# COMPACT_ATOMS: atom_id res chain seq x y z
N MET A 1 13.50 -48.95 68.91
CA MET A 1 12.17 -48.43 69.32
C MET A 1 11.29 -48.43 68.08
N ALA A 2 10.37 -49.39 67.97
CA ALA A 2 9.44 -49.51 66.85
C ALA A 2 8.21 -48.64 67.12
N LEU A 3 7.84 -47.78 66.17
CA LEU A 3 6.60 -47.02 66.21
C LEU A 3 5.44 -47.91 65.72
N PRO A 4 4.24 -47.86 66.36
CA PRO A 4 3.14 -48.73 66.02
C PRO A 4 2.48 -48.30 64.69
N THR A 5 2.20 -49.26 63.82
CA THR A 5 1.39 -49.04 62.61
C THR A 5 -0.07 -48.79 62.98
N PRO A 6 -0.74 -47.75 62.43
CA PRO A 6 -2.17 -47.53 62.65
C PRO A 6 -3.00 -48.56 61.86
N PRO A 7 -4.24 -48.85 62.29
CA PRO A 7 -5.07 -49.90 61.73
C PRO A 7 -5.61 -49.53 60.34
N LEU A 8 -5.72 -50.52 59.46
CA LEU A 8 -6.41 -50.44 58.17
C LEU A 8 -7.87 -50.03 58.40
N GLN A 9 -8.21 -48.80 58.03
CA GLN A 9 -9.58 -48.30 58.06
C GLN A 9 -9.90 -47.65 56.71
N ASP A 10 -10.76 -48.35 55.97
CA ASP A 10 -11.65 -47.90 54.90
C ASP A 10 -11.07 -46.97 53.82
N MET A 11 -10.55 -47.56 52.74
CA MET A 11 -10.33 -46.86 51.47
C MET A 11 -11.60 -46.99 50.59
N PRO A 12 -12.32 -45.90 50.28
CA PRO A 12 -13.45 -45.94 49.38
C PRO A 12 -12.96 -45.97 47.92
N GLY A 13 -13.39 -47.01 47.19
CA GLY A 13 -13.54 -47.02 45.74
C GLY A 13 -12.28 -46.70 44.93
N HIS A 14 -11.54 -47.74 44.54
CA HIS A 14 -10.82 -47.69 43.26
C HIS A 14 -11.85 -47.30 42.18
N MET A 15 -11.81 -46.05 41.71
CA MET A 15 -12.45 -45.68 40.46
C MET A 15 -11.73 -46.47 39.37
N ALA A 16 -12.23 -47.68 39.10
CA ALA A 16 -11.95 -48.35 37.84
C ALA A 16 -12.35 -47.35 36.75
N LEU A 17 -11.38 -46.96 35.94
CA LEU A 17 -11.64 -46.30 34.65
C LEU A 17 -12.81 -47.03 33.99
N PRO A 18 -13.83 -46.32 33.46
CA PRO A 18 -14.92 -46.97 32.77
C PRO A 18 -14.33 -47.89 31.71
N THR A 19 -14.50 -49.20 31.88
CA THR A 19 -14.07 -50.17 30.89
C THR A 19 -14.83 -49.87 29.61
N PRO A 20 -14.14 -49.67 28.46
CA PRO A 20 -14.81 -49.40 27.19
C PRO A 20 -15.85 -50.49 26.87
N PRO A 21 -16.99 -50.16 26.25
CA PRO A 21 -18.01 -51.14 25.88
C PRO A 21 -17.41 -52.25 24.99
N GLN A 22 -17.81 -53.51 25.23
CA GLN A 22 -17.30 -54.73 24.57
C GLN A 22 -17.77 -54.92 23.11
N GLN A 23 -17.85 -53.85 22.32
CA GLN A 23 -17.87 -53.97 20.87
C GLN A 23 -16.40 -54.05 20.41
N ASP A 24 -16.10 -54.92 19.44
CA ASP A 24 -14.76 -55.28 18.99
C ASP A 24 -13.74 -54.17 19.24
N THR A 25 -12.90 -54.38 20.26
CA THR A 25 -12.04 -53.33 20.81
C THR A 25 -11.15 -52.73 19.73
N ASP A 26 -10.77 -53.55 18.76
CA ASP A 26 -9.92 -53.16 17.64
C ASP A 26 -10.65 -52.18 16.71
N GLU A 27 -11.96 -52.40 16.45
CA GLU A 27 -12.79 -51.55 15.58
C GLU A 27 -13.02 -50.15 16.19
N TYR A 28 -13.26 -50.08 17.51
CA TYR A 28 -13.43 -48.81 18.22
C TYR A 28 -12.15 -47.96 18.27
N TYR A 29 -10.99 -48.60 18.48
CA TYR A 29 -9.72 -47.90 18.47
C TYR A 29 -9.31 -47.50 17.05
N THR A 30 -9.61 -48.29 16.02
CA THR A 30 -9.36 -47.92 14.62
C THR A 30 -10.20 -46.72 14.20
N ASP A 31 -11.51 -46.69 14.49
CA ASP A 31 -12.37 -45.55 14.14
C ASP A 31 -11.94 -44.25 14.82
N LYS A 32 -11.53 -44.33 16.08
CA LYS A 32 -10.99 -43.17 16.80
C LYS A 32 -9.63 -42.71 16.27
N LEU A 33 -8.76 -43.65 15.91
CA LEU A 33 -7.47 -43.35 15.27
C LEU A 33 -7.67 -42.69 13.90
N GLU A 34 -8.62 -43.20 13.11
CA GLU A 34 -9.02 -42.64 11.83
C GLU A 34 -9.60 -41.23 12.00
N MET A 35 -10.52 -41.03 12.94
CA MET A 35 -11.05 -39.70 13.29
C MET A 35 -9.96 -38.72 13.70
N ASN A 36 -9.01 -39.14 14.54
CA ASN A 36 -7.87 -38.29 14.93
C ASN A 36 -7.00 -37.95 13.72
N SER A 37 -6.76 -38.91 12.82
CA SER A 37 -6.00 -38.69 11.60
C SER A 37 -6.66 -37.68 10.66
N LEU A 38 -7.99 -37.74 10.51
CA LEU A 38 -8.80 -36.79 9.73
C LEU A 38 -8.79 -35.40 10.36
N LEU A 39 -8.90 -35.32 11.69
CA LEU A 39 -8.86 -34.05 12.43
C LEU A 39 -7.50 -33.36 12.25
N ILE A 40 -6.41 -34.13 12.34
CA ILE A 40 -5.05 -33.65 12.09
C ILE A 40 -4.92 -33.14 10.64
N ASN A 41 -5.48 -33.85 9.67
CA ASN A 41 -5.44 -33.43 8.26
C ASN A 41 -6.25 -32.15 8.02
N ASN A 42 -7.43 -32.01 8.61
CA ASN A 42 -8.23 -30.79 8.54
C ASN A 42 -7.50 -29.59 9.13
N LEU A 43 -6.81 -29.77 10.27
CA LEU A 43 -5.98 -28.73 10.87
C LEU A 43 -4.79 -28.35 9.98
N LYS A 44 -4.13 -29.34 9.35
CA LYS A 44 -3.06 -29.10 8.37
C LYS A 44 -3.56 -28.33 7.15
N ILE A 45 -4.72 -28.71 6.62
CA ILE A 45 -5.37 -28.02 5.49
C ILE A 45 -5.68 -26.58 5.87
N GLN A 46 -6.27 -26.34 7.04
CA GLN A 46 -6.58 -25.00 7.52
C GLN A 46 -5.31 -24.13 7.69
N LEU A 47 -4.24 -24.72 8.22
CA LEU A 47 -2.96 -24.04 8.35
C LEU A 47 -2.34 -23.70 6.98
N TYR A 48 -2.45 -24.60 6.00
CA TYR A 48 -2.01 -24.34 4.63
C TYR A 48 -2.81 -23.22 3.97
N LEU A 49 -4.15 -23.26 4.06
CA LEU A 49 -5.02 -22.25 3.47
C LEU A 49 -4.76 -20.86 4.06
N THR A 50 -4.64 -20.75 5.38
CA THR A 50 -4.32 -19.48 6.05
C THR A 50 -2.96 -18.93 5.62
N HIS A 51 -1.94 -19.79 5.47
CA HIS A 51 -0.63 -19.40 4.96
C HIS A 51 -0.70 -18.88 3.52
N VAL A 52 -1.40 -19.57 2.62
CA VAL A 52 -1.60 -19.14 1.22
C VAL A 52 -2.35 -17.81 1.15
N LEU A 53 -3.42 -17.65 1.93
CA LEU A 53 -4.18 -16.39 1.99
C LEU A 53 -3.31 -15.23 2.51
N ASN A 54 -2.46 -15.46 3.51
CA ASN A 54 -1.53 -14.46 4.00
C ASN A 54 -0.50 -14.08 2.91
N ILE A 55 0.05 -15.05 2.18
CA ILE A 55 0.95 -14.78 1.04
C ILE A 55 0.26 -13.90 0.00
N ASP A 56 -0.98 -14.23 -0.40
CA ASP A 56 -1.74 -13.44 -1.38
C ASP A 56 -2.01 -12.01 -0.88
N GLN A 57 -2.37 -11.85 0.40
CA GLN A 57 -2.53 -10.52 1.02
C GLN A 57 -1.22 -9.72 1.01
N GLN A 58 -0.08 -10.35 1.33
CA GLN A 58 1.23 -9.70 1.28
C GLN A 58 1.61 -9.32 -0.16
N GLN A 59 1.32 -10.18 -1.15
CA GLN A 59 1.54 -9.89 -2.56
C GLN A 59 0.66 -8.72 -3.04
N LYS A 60 -0.63 -8.69 -2.69
CA LYS A 60 -1.54 -7.56 -3.00
C LYS A 60 -1.02 -6.25 -2.39
N LYS A 61 -0.54 -6.27 -1.14
CA LYS A 61 0.10 -5.11 -0.49
C LYS A 61 1.38 -4.67 -1.21
N LYS A 62 2.24 -5.60 -1.63
CA LYS A 62 3.45 -5.32 -2.41
C LYS A 62 3.13 -4.71 -3.78
N ARG A 63 2.20 -5.30 -4.54
CA ARG A 63 1.74 -4.78 -5.84
C ARG A 63 1.19 -3.35 -5.73
N GLY A 64 0.42 -3.05 -4.68
CA GLY A 64 -0.08 -1.69 -4.42
C GLY A 64 0.99 -0.68 -3.96
N ARG A 65 2.14 -1.14 -3.44
CA ARG A 65 3.31 -0.29 -3.15
C ARG A 65 4.15 -0.06 -4.41
N GLU A 66 4.32 -1.08 -5.25
CA GLU A 66 5.01 -1.01 -6.54
C GLU A 66 4.26 -0.16 -7.57
N ALA A 67 2.92 -0.21 -7.59
CA ALA A 67 2.10 0.69 -8.40
C ALA A 67 2.30 2.18 -8.00
N ARG A 68 2.69 2.43 -6.74
CA ARG A 68 3.03 3.76 -6.19
C ARG A 68 4.53 4.04 -6.19
N ARG A 69 5.34 3.31 -6.98
CA ARG A 69 6.81 3.39 -6.92
C ARG A 69 7.35 4.82 -7.11
N TRP A 70 6.64 5.69 -7.85
CA TRP A 70 7.02 7.10 -7.99
C TRP A 70 5.79 8.03 -8.06
N PHE A 71 5.61 8.92 -7.08
CA PHE A 71 4.59 9.99 -7.13
C PHE A 71 4.94 11.08 -8.16
N VAL A 72 6.24 11.36 -8.32
CA VAL A 72 6.82 12.26 -9.32
C VAL A 72 8.09 11.59 -9.84
N ARG A 73 8.29 11.54 -11.16
CA ARG A 73 9.54 11.04 -11.75
C ARG A 73 10.69 11.98 -11.39
N SER A 74 11.90 11.46 -11.14
CA SER A 74 13.07 12.26 -10.78
C SER A 74 13.33 13.43 -11.73
N TRP A 75 13.27 13.20 -13.04
CA TRP A 75 13.46 14.24 -14.06
C TRP A 75 12.34 15.32 -14.05
N ILE A 76 11.12 14.98 -13.62
CA ILE A 76 10.02 15.96 -13.44
C ILE A 76 10.23 16.77 -12.15
N ALA A 77 10.87 16.19 -11.13
CA ALA A 77 11.24 16.91 -9.92
C ALA A 77 12.26 18.02 -10.23
N GLN A 78 13.18 17.76 -11.17
CA GLN A 78 14.20 18.72 -11.63
C GLN A 78 13.68 19.79 -12.63
N ARG A 79 12.36 19.97 -12.75
CA ARG A 79 11.72 20.92 -13.68
C ARG A 79 12.09 22.39 -13.45
N GLU A 80 12.53 22.77 -12.27
CA GLU A 80 12.99 24.14 -12.01
C GLU A 80 14.39 24.37 -12.62
N GLN A 81 15.22 23.31 -12.66
CA GLN A 81 16.57 23.36 -13.22
C GLN A 81 16.58 23.21 -14.75
N TYR A 82 15.79 22.29 -15.29
CA TYR A 82 15.81 21.93 -16.71
C TYR A 82 14.50 22.23 -17.44
N GLY A 83 13.50 22.78 -16.75
CA GLY A 83 12.20 23.04 -17.36
C GLY A 83 12.27 24.18 -18.36
N LEU A 84 11.65 23.96 -19.51
CA LEU A 84 11.54 24.92 -20.60
C LEU A 84 11.04 26.30 -20.12
N TYR A 85 10.03 26.33 -19.25
CA TYR A 85 9.50 27.58 -18.72
C TYR A 85 10.54 28.37 -17.91
N HIS A 86 11.16 27.74 -16.90
CA HIS A 86 12.09 28.43 -16.00
C HIS A 86 13.39 28.85 -16.68
N LYS A 87 13.82 28.11 -17.71
CA LYS A 87 15.03 28.44 -18.47
C LYS A 87 14.69 29.29 -19.68
N LEU A 88 13.96 28.74 -20.64
CA LEU A 88 13.81 29.33 -21.95
C LEU A 88 12.94 30.58 -21.93
N LEU A 89 11.78 30.57 -21.26
CA LEU A 89 10.95 31.78 -21.21
C LEU A 89 11.60 32.90 -20.43
N LEU A 90 12.35 32.58 -19.37
CA LEU A 90 13.08 33.59 -18.61
C LEU A 90 14.19 34.21 -19.45
N HIS A 91 14.95 33.41 -20.21
CA HIS A 91 15.93 33.92 -21.17
C HIS A 91 15.29 34.79 -22.26
N PHE A 92 14.10 34.43 -22.77
CA PHE A 92 13.40 35.26 -23.75
C PHE A 92 12.90 36.58 -23.14
N GLN A 93 12.41 36.56 -21.90
CA GLN A 93 12.02 37.78 -21.20
C GLN A 93 13.17 38.77 -21.04
N GLU A 94 14.40 38.28 -20.86
CA GLU A 94 15.59 39.12 -20.66
C GLU A 94 16.26 39.55 -21.96
N HIS A 95 16.26 38.69 -22.99
CA HIS A 95 17.08 38.90 -24.18
C HIS A 95 16.31 39.09 -25.49
N ASP A 96 15.08 38.57 -25.61
CA ASP A 96 14.35 38.54 -26.89
C ASP A 96 12.82 38.44 -26.71
N LEU A 97 12.18 39.62 -26.65
CA LEU A 97 10.73 39.74 -26.51
C LEU A 97 9.96 39.36 -27.77
N ASP A 98 10.59 39.46 -28.95
CA ASP A 98 9.96 39.09 -30.22
C ASP A 98 9.82 37.56 -30.30
N PHE A 99 10.86 36.82 -29.91
CA PHE A 99 10.76 35.37 -29.78
C PHE A 99 9.78 34.93 -28.70
N TYR A 100 9.71 35.64 -27.57
CA TYR A 100 8.69 35.40 -26.54
C TYR A 100 7.28 35.49 -27.13
N ARG A 101 7.01 36.58 -27.85
CA ARG A 101 5.71 36.84 -28.50
C ARG A 101 5.42 35.81 -29.59
N TYR A 102 6.40 35.43 -30.40
CA TYR A 102 6.25 34.35 -31.38
C TYR A 102 5.93 33.01 -30.71
N TYR A 103 6.60 32.71 -29.60
CA TYR A 103 6.49 31.42 -28.91
C TYR A 103 5.14 31.22 -28.22
N LEU A 104 4.62 32.24 -27.53
CA LEU A 104 3.34 32.21 -26.79
C LEU A 104 2.16 32.82 -27.55
N ARG A 105 2.41 33.53 -28.67
CA ARG A 105 1.43 34.37 -29.38
C ARG A 105 0.79 35.46 -28.51
N VAL A 106 1.46 35.83 -27.42
CA VAL A 106 1.02 36.84 -26.45
C VAL A 106 2.22 37.67 -26.04
N ASP A 107 2.02 38.97 -25.90
CA ASP A 107 3.05 39.90 -25.43
C ASP A 107 3.36 39.68 -23.94
N LEU A 108 4.55 40.03 -23.48
CA LEU A 108 4.94 39.87 -22.08
C LEU A 108 4.03 40.66 -21.14
N ALA A 109 3.67 41.89 -21.51
CA ALA A 109 2.79 42.73 -20.69
C ALA A 109 1.39 42.10 -20.54
N ILE A 110 0.82 41.61 -21.64
CA ILE A 110 -0.49 40.96 -21.67
C ILE A 110 -0.45 39.63 -20.91
N PHE A 111 0.63 38.87 -21.05
CA PHE A 111 0.82 37.63 -20.29
C PHE A 111 0.78 37.89 -18.78
N ASN A 112 1.51 38.90 -18.30
CA ASN A 112 1.54 39.27 -16.89
C ASN A 112 0.18 39.75 -16.39
N GLU A 113 -0.54 40.54 -17.19
CA GLU A 113 -1.89 41.01 -16.84
C GLU A 113 -2.88 39.83 -16.72
N ILE A 114 -2.87 38.93 -17.70
CA ILE A 114 -3.70 37.72 -17.67
C ILE A 114 -3.33 36.89 -16.44
N LEU A 115 -2.03 36.69 -16.20
CA LEU A 115 -1.52 35.92 -15.08
C LEU A 115 -2.03 36.48 -13.75
N GLN A 116 -1.94 37.79 -13.52
CA GLN A 116 -2.45 38.42 -12.31
C GLN A 116 -3.94 38.16 -12.10
N ARG A 117 -4.76 38.30 -13.15
CA ARG A 117 -6.21 38.10 -13.08
C ARG A 117 -6.60 36.66 -12.80
N ILE A 118 -5.89 35.68 -13.38
CA ILE A 118 -6.23 34.26 -13.25
C ILE A 118 -5.54 33.58 -12.08
N THR A 119 -4.43 34.12 -11.57
CA THR A 119 -3.67 33.57 -10.44
C THR A 119 -4.54 33.10 -9.27
N PRO A 120 -5.54 33.87 -8.77
CA PRO A 120 -6.40 33.38 -7.69
C PRO A 120 -7.20 32.12 -8.05
N ARG A 121 -7.50 31.89 -9.34
CA ARG A 121 -8.25 30.72 -9.82
C ARG A 121 -7.36 29.54 -10.19
N ILE A 122 -6.12 29.79 -10.63
CA ILE A 122 -5.19 28.75 -11.10
C ILE A 122 -4.07 28.42 -10.10
N SER A 123 -3.94 29.17 -9.01
CA SER A 123 -3.02 28.80 -7.94
C SER A 123 -3.47 27.49 -7.31
N ARG A 124 -2.51 26.62 -7.01
CA ARG A 124 -2.74 25.38 -6.26
C ARG A 124 -1.79 25.37 -5.08
N GLN A 125 -2.26 24.81 -3.97
CA GLN A 125 -1.43 24.63 -2.79
C GLN A 125 -0.46 23.46 -2.97
N ASP A 126 0.71 23.60 -2.37
CA ASP A 126 1.65 22.51 -2.21
C ASP A 126 1.01 21.41 -1.37
N THR A 127 1.28 20.16 -1.72
CA THR A 127 0.86 19.01 -0.91
C THR A 127 2.08 18.30 -0.35
N ASN A 128 1.91 17.52 0.72
CA ASN A 128 2.98 16.71 1.31
C ASN A 128 3.67 15.77 0.30
N TRP A 129 3.05 15.51 -0.85
CA TRP A 129 3.54 14.61 -1.89
C TRP A 129 4.23 15.32 -3.05
N ARG A 130 3.91 16.59 -3.32
CA ARG A 130 4.51 17.37 -4.41
C ARG A 130 4.32 18.88 -4.23
N LYS A 131 5.32 19.64 -4.65
CA LYS A 131 5.21 21.07 -4.90
C LYS A 131 4.26 21.34 -6.08
N ALA A 132 3.35 22.28 -5.90
CA ALA A 132 2.46 22.79 -6.91
C ALA A 132 3.24 23.34 -8.11
N ARG A 133 2.55 23.40 -9.24
CA ARG A 133 3.08 24.06 -10.43
C ARG A 133 2.76 25.54 -10.33
N GLU A 134 3.77 26.36 -10.62
CA GLU A 134 3.59 27.80 -10.69
C GLU A 134 2.41 28.16 -11.62
N PRO A 135 1.58 29.14 -11.24
CA PRO A 135 0.47 29.58 -12.09
C PRO A 135 0.95 30.07 -13.47
N GLY A 136 2.11 30.75 -13.54
CA GLY A 136 2.68 31.22 -14.81
C GLY A 136 3.06 30.06 -15.75
N LEU A 137 3.69 29.02 -15.21
CA LEU A 137 3.98 27.78 -15.96
C LEU A 137 2.72 27.15 -16.54
N ARG A 138 1.64 27.10 -15.77
CA ARG A 138 0.36 26.56 -16.25
C ARG A 138 -0.19 27.39 -17.41
N LEU A 139 -0.22 28.71 -17.26
CA LEU A 139 -0.69 29.62 -18.29
C LEU A 139 0.14 29.49 -19.57
N ALA A 140 1.47 29.49 -19.46
CA ALA A 140 2.37 29.37 -20.62
C ALA A 140 2.17 28.07 -21.39
N ILE A 141 2.01 26.94 -20.69
CA ILE A 141 1.71 25.65 -21.34
C ILE A 141 0.36 25.72 -22.07
N THR A 142 -0.66 26.29 -21.43
CA THR A 142 -2.00 26.42 -22.04
C THR A 142 -1.96 27.31 -23.28
N LEU A 143 -1.33 28.48 -23.21
CA LEU A 143 -1.18 29.37 -24.36
C LEU A 143 -0.40 28.70 -25.49
N ARG A 144 0.70 27.99 -25.18
CA ARG A 144 1.46 27.23 -26.17
C ARG A 144 0.62 26.15 -26.86
N PHE A 145 -0.23 25.46 -26.11
CA PHE A 145 -1.15 24.47 -26.66
C PHE A 145 -2.18 25.13 -27.60
N MET A 146 -2.77 26.26 -27.19
CA MET A 146 -3.75 27.01 -27.99
C MET A 146 -3.13 27.71 -29.21
N ALA A 147 -1.84 28.05 -29.14
CA ALA A 147 -1.09 28.64 -30.23
C ALA A 147 -0.66 27.63 -31.30
N ARG A 148 -0.86 26.33 -31.07
CA ARG A 148 -0.53 25.32 -32.07
C ARG A 148 -1.61 25.32 -33.16
N PRO A 149 -1.25 25.46 -34.45
CA PRO A 149 -2.19 25.37 -35.56
C PRO A 149 -2.73 23.95 -35.74
#